data_AF-A0A6F8T1Q8-F1
#
_entry.id   AF-A0A6F8T1Q8-F1
#
_cell.length_a   1.000
_cell.length_b   1.000
_cell.length_c   1.000
_cell.angle_alpha   90.00
_cell.angle_beta   90.00
_cell.angle_gamma   90.00
#
_symmetry.space_group_name_H-M   'P 1'
#
loop_
_entity.id
_entity.type
_entity.pdbx_description
1 polymer ?
#
loop_
_entity_poly.entity_id
_entity_poly.type
_entity_poly.pdbx_seq_one_letter_code
_entity_poly.pdbx_strand_id
1 'polypeptide(L)'
;MGIENLLQQINENAGNLSGSTVKIEGIKTTKDVDQLIELLSTDSLKMGNLNIKIDDGVSDYFISKFINMETKPAITKLTLSDIKLSHESWKNFFVGLKGFKGLKDLHLENSNFDYSNDLKYLGEYIAGNPTLKETNLCSDEKIGDTTFESGSKASELLSYLQTNTNLISIKYGHPFDDILSTNLSNAIKQKLDANALVSLNEKRISESVSLLKNDTYLLKLRGKLEQFVIASIEDSLLKGTENESKIELDVYGLPMSIKNINIELAKLQENFHMAMQDEDFSKGSQIDRIKNLGKYYYSQYCLIGVLNEMYQQELEASSHDKPILHNLREDFLKNWKAAAKIEDINLRNQKINEVVESMLQNCGHAKGEVKDKASGALIKNALLILSAILTFGISLGIYAAVTKQSRAERGSFFFKDTELSGNKIDEVKKKLEDVQTEVKKYQNNQ
;
A
#
# COMPACT_ATOMS: atom_id res chain seq x y z
N MET A 1 -16.59 7.04 -34.53
CA MET A 1 -16.03 6.38 -35.73
C MET A 1 -17.03 5.34 -36.23
N GLY A 2 -16.99 4.98 -37.53
CA GLY A 2 -17.86 3.93 -38.09
C GLY A 2 -17.36 2.51 -37.81
N ILE A 3 -18.19 1.51 -38.11
CA ILE A 3 -17.92 0.07 -37.90
C ILE A 3 -16.65 -0.40 -38.62
N GLU A 4 -16.40 0.06 -39.84
CA GLU A 4 -15.22 -0.32 -40.64
C GLU A 4 -13.90 0.07 -39.96
N ASN A 5 -13.87 1.24 -39.33
CA ASN A 5 -12.70 1.72 -38.58
C ASN A 5 -12.46 0.92 -37.29
N LEU A 6 -13.53 0.41 -36.67
CA LEU A 6 -13.41 -0.48 -35.51
C LEU A 6 -12.75 -1.81 -35.92
N LEU A 7 -13.18 -2.40 -37.03
CA LEU A 7 -12.59 -3.63 -37.55
C LEU A 7 -11.09 -3.44 -37.82
N GLN A 8 -10.70 -2.31 -38.41
CA GLN A 8 -9.29 -1.97 -38.62
C GLN A 8 -8.52 -1.91 -37.29
N GLN A 9 -9.04 -1.21 -36.28
CA GLN A 9 -8.37 -1.10 -34.96
C GLN A 9 -8.23 -2.45 -34.25
N ILE A 10 -9.25 -3.31 -34.34
CA ILE A 10 -9.20 -4.67 -33.78
C ILE A 10 -8.07 -5.46 -34.43
N ASN A 11 -7.95 -5.41 -35.75
CA ASN A 11 -6.90 -6.11 -36.50
C ASN A 11 -5.50 -5.57 -36.17
N GLU A 12 -5.33 -4.24 -36.11
CA GLU A 12 -4.04 -3.59 -35.81
C GLU A 12 -3.53 -3.87 -34.39
N ASN A 13 -4.44 -4.05 -33.43
CA ASN A 13 -4.09 -4.25 -32.01
C ASN A 13 -4.30 -5.68 -31.53
N ALA A 14 -4.48 -6.64 -32.45
CA ALA A 14 -4.75 -8.05 -32.16
C ALA A 14 -5.86 -8.24 -31.10
N GLY A 15 -6.93 -7.43 -31.17
CA GLY A 15 -8.06 -7.48 -30.25
C GLY A 15 -7.83 -6.90 -28.84
N ASN A 16 -6.67 -6.33 -28.54
CA ASN A 16 -6.39 -5.70 -27.24
C ASN A 16 -6.44 -4.17 -27.29
N LEU A 17 -7.59 -3.61 -26.89
CA LEU A 17 -7.87 -2.18 -26.83
C LEU A 17 -8.06 -1.69 -25.38
N SER A 18 -7.45 -2.37 -24.40
CA SER A 18 -7.66 -2.07 -22.97
C SER A 18 -7.18 -0.68 -22.55
N GLY A 19 -6.22 -0.09 -23.27
CA GLY A 19 -5.69 1.26 -23.00
C GLY A 19 -6.41 2.40 -23.73
N SER A 20 -7.41 2.08 -24.57
CA SER A 20 -8.01 3.03 -25.50
C SER A 20 -9.50 3.24 -25.20
N THR A 21 -10.01 4.41 -25.59
CA THR A 21 -11.46 4.67 -25.64
C THR A 21 -11.96 4.45 -27.06
N VAL A 22 -12.84 3.48 -27.23
CA VAL A 22 -13.48 3.15 -28.51
C VAL A 22 -14.81 3.88 -28.59
N LYS A 23 -14.94 4.79 -29.56
CA LYS A 23 -16.17 5.58 -29.78
C LYS A 23 -16.81 5.24 -31.12
N ILE A 24 -17.97 4.61 -31.09
CA ILE A 24 -18.72 4.13 -32.25
C ILE A 24 -19.95 5.01 -32.44
N GLU A 25 -20.16 5.51 -33.65
CA GLU A 25 -21.26 6.40 -34.00
C GLU A 25 -21.81 6.04 -35.39
N GLY A 26 -23.02 6.48 -35.69
CA GLY A 26 -23.63 6.29 -37.02
C GLY A 26 -24.35 4.96 -37.21
N ILE A 27 -24.72 4.27 -36.12
CA ILE A 27 -25.50 3.03 -36.14
C ILE A 27 -26.98 3.39 -36.34
N LYS A 28 -27.52 3.12 -37.54
CA LYS A 28 -28.88 3.58 -37.91
C LYS A 28 -29.81 2.47 -38.38
N THR A 29 -29.26 1.34 -38.83
CA THR A 29 -30.04 0.23 -39.38
C THR A 29 -29.82 -1.05 -38.59
N THR A 30 -30.75 -2.00 -38.68
CA THR A 30 -30.59 -3.33 -38.06
C THR A 30 -29.36 -4.06 -38.58
N LYS A 31 -28.99 -3.84 -39.85
CA LYS A 31 -27.76 -4.37 -40.45
C LYS A 31 -26.50 -3.80 -39.77
N ASP A 32 -26.47 -2.51 -39.50
CA ASP A 32 -25.35 -1.88 -38.77
C ASP A 32 -25.23 -2.46 -37.36
N VAL A 33 -26.37 -2.69 -36.70
CA VAL A 33 -26.42 -3.35 -35.39
C VAL A 33 -25.87 -4.77 -35.47
N ASP A 34 -26.32 -5.58 -36.43
CA ASP A 34 -25.85 -6.96 -36.57
C ASP A 34 -24.34 -7.02 -36.83
N GLN A 35 -23.81 -6.16 -37.69
CA GLN A 35 -22.37 -6.05 -37.94
C GLN A 35 -21.59 -5.63 -36.69
N LEU A 36 -22.09 -4.66 -35.92
CA LEU A 36 -21.47 -4.25 -34.68
C LEU A 36 -21.45 -5.38 -33.65
N ILE A 37 -22.55 -6.12 -33.51
CA ILE A 37 -22.68 -7.24 -32.58
C ILE A 37 -21.72 -8.37 -32.96
N GLU A 38 -21.59 -8.69 -34.24
CA GLU A 38 -20.63 -9.67 -34.75
C GLU A 38 -19.19 -9.27 -34.37
N LEU A 39 -18.81 -8.01 -34.57
CA LEU A 39 -17.48 -7.52 -34.17
C LEU A 39 -17.26 -7.60 -32.66
N LEU A 40 -18.23 -7.17 -31.86
CA LEU A 40 -18.13 -7.20 -30.39
C LEU A 40 -18.11 -8.62 -29.83
N SER A 41 -18.64 -9.60 -30.57
CA SER A 41 -18.64 -11.02 -30.21
C SER A 41 -17.32 -11.72 -30.56
N THR A 42 -16.31 -11.00 -31.06
CA THR A 42 -15.00 -11.59 -31.35
C THR A 42 -14.35 -12.13 -30.07
N ASP A 43 -13.98 -13.40 -30.10
CA ASP A 43 -13.26 -14.04 -29.00
C ASP A 43 -11.97 -13.29 -28.66
N SER A 44 -11.63 -13.22 -27.37
CA SER A 44 -10.46 -12.52 -26.83
C SER A 44 -10.46 -10.98 -26.89
N LEU A 45 -11.52 -10.36 -27.42
CA LEU A 45 -11.65 -8.90 -27.49
C LEU A 45 -11.69 -8.27 -26.10
N LYS A 46 -10.73 -7.37 -25.84
CA LYS A 46 -10.61 -6.58 -24.61
C LYS A 46 -10.70 -5.11 -24.94
N MET A 47 -11.61 -4.38 -24.29
CA MET A 47 -11.76 -2.94 -24.45
C MET A 47 -11.80 -2.27 -23.08
N GLY A 48 -11.07 -1.18 -22.90
CA GLY A 48 -11.17 -0.41 -21.65
C GLY A 48 -12.53 0.28 -21.58
N ASN A 49 -12.74 1.23 -22.50
CA ASN A 49 -13.92 2.07 -22.55
C ASN A 49 -14.62 1.95 -23.90
N LEU A 50 -15.91 1.62 -23.88
CA LEU A 50 -16.75 1.50 -25.05
C LEU A 50 -17.87 2.55 -25.01
N ASN A 51 -17.86 3.48 -25.96
CA ASN A 51 -18.89 4.50 -26.14
C ASN A 51 -19.61 4.24 -27.46
N ILE A 52 -20.93 4.06 -27.42
CA ILE A 52 -21.74 3.78 -28.60
C ILE A 52 -22.90 4.77 -28.65
N LYS A 53 -23.04 5.47 -29.78
CA LYS A 53 -24.25 6.23 -30.11
C LYS A 53 -25.06 5.49 -31.16
N ILE A 54 -26.33 5.25 -30.84
CA ILE A 54 -27.25 4.44 -31.64
C ILE A 54 -28.51 5.25 -31.91
N ASP A 55 -29.05 5.13 -33.11
CA ASP A 55 -30.31 5.77 -33.49
C ASP A 55 -31.51 5.14 -32.75
N ASP A 56 -32.49 5.96 -32.40
CA ASP A 56 -33.68 5.56 -31.63
C ASP A 56 -34.43 4.40 -32.32
N GLY A 57 -34.51 4.41 -33.65
CA GLY A 57 -35.25 3.40 -34.41
C GLY A 57 -34.70 1.97 -34.31
N VAL A 58 -33.47 1.80 -33.82
CA VAL A 58 -32.79 0.49 -33.71
C VAL A 58 -32.25 0.20 -32.32
N SER A 59 -32.47 1.08 -31.35
CA SER A 59 -31.91 0.98 -29.99
C SER A 59 -32.41 -0.27 -29.23
N ASP A 60 -33.71 -0.57 -29.29
CA ASP A 60 -34.29 -1.77 -28.69
C ASP A 60 -33.71 -3.06 -29.31
N TYR A 61 -33.58 -3.08 -30.65
CA TYR A 61 -32.98 -4.21 -31.36
C TYR A 61 -31.52 -4.41 -30.94
N PHE A 62 -30.73 -3.33 -30.86
CA PHE A 62 -29.36 -3.38 -30.38
C PHE A 62 -29.26 -3.97 -28.98
N ILE A 63 -30.02 -3.47 -28.01
CA ILE A 63 -29.97 -3.97 -26.63
C ILE A 63 -30.30 -5.46 -26.58
N SER A 64 -31.34 -5.89 -27.32
CA SER A 64 -31.74 -7.30 -27.38
C SER A 64 -30.61 -8.21 -27.88
N LYS A 65 -29.78 -7.75 -28.82
CA LYS A 65 -28.62 -8.50 -29.32
C LYS A 65 -27.43 -8.40 -28.39
N PHE A 66 -27.12 -7.21 -27.91
CA PHE A 66 -25.94 -6.91 -27.09
C PHE A 66 -25.92 -7.73 -25.79
N ILE A 67 -27.06 -7.83 -25.09
CA ILE A 67 -27.10 -8.61 -23.85
C ILE A 67 -27.04 -10.12 -24.08
N ASN A 68 -27.53 -10.58 -25.24
CA ASN A 68 -27.65 -11.99 -25.60
C ASN A 68 -26.45 -12.52 -26.40
N MET A 69 -25.38 -11.71 -26.57
CA MET A 69 -24.14 -12.19 -27.16
C MET A 69 -23.61 -13.40 -26.38
N GLU A 70 -23.27 -14.48 -27.08
CA GLU A 70 -22.67 -15.69 -26.51
C GLU A 70 -21.30 -15.36 -25.92
N THR A 71 -20.43 -14.75 -26.72
CA THR A 71 -19.15 -14.18 -26.28
C THR A 71 -19.33 -12.70 -25.95
N LYS A 72 -19.08 -12.32 -24.70
CA LYS A 72 -19.13 -10.92 -24.26
C LYS A 72 -17.72 -10.31 -24.23
N PRO A 73 -17.52 -9.10 -24.79
CA PRO A 73 -16.24 -8.43 -24.70
C PRO A 73 -15.93 -8.06 -23.25
N ALA A 74 -14.65 -8.12 -22.88
CA ALA A 74 -14.22 -7.62 -21.58
C ALA A 74 -14.18 -6.09 -21.63
N ILE A 75 -15.21 -5.44 -21.08
CA ILE A 75 -15.33 -3.98 -20.96
C ILE A 75 -15.27 -3.54 -19.49
N THR A 76 -14.58 -2.43 -19.22
CA THR A 76 -14.59 -1.79 -17.89
C THR A 76 -15.53 -0.61 -17.80
N LYS A 77 -15.80 0.08 -18.91
CA LYS A 77 -16.74 1.19 -19.01
C LYS A 77 -17.62 1.08 -20.24
N LEU A 78 -18.92 1.26 -20.05
CA LEU A 78 -19.93 1.32 -21.11
C LEU A 78 -20.60 2.69 -21.09
N THR A 79 -20.64 3.36 -22.24
CA THR A 79 -21.34 4.64 -22.43
C THR A 79 -22.32 4.51 -23.58
N LEU A 80 -23.61 4.66 -23.28
CA LEU A 80 -24.73 4.65 -24.23
C LEU A 80 -25.51 5.96 -24.08
N SER A 81 -24.85 7.08 -24.39
CA SER A 81 -25.48 8.39 -24.27
C SER A 81 -26.62 8.54 -25.28
N ASP A 82 -27.63 9.32 -24.91
CA ASP A 82 -28.83 9.63 -25.69
C ASP A 82 -29.72 8.42 -26.02
N ILE A 83 -29.42 7.21 -25.51
CA ILE A 83 -30.14 5.99 -25.88
C ILE A 83 -31.63 6.06 -25.46
N LYS A 84 -32.51 5.70 -26.40
CA LYS A 84 -33.96 5.65 -26.18
C LYS A 84 -34.44 4.20 -26.23
N LEU A 85 -34.94 3.70 -25.10
CA LEU A 85 -35.40 2.32 -24.96
C LEU A 85 -36.85 2.26 -24.51
N SER A 86 -37.55 1.20 -24.89
CA SER A 86 -38.82 0.84 -24.25
C SER A 86 -38.60 0.34 -22.82
N HIS A 87 -39.63 0.39 -21.96
CA HIS A 87 -39.55 -0.10 -20.58
C HIS A 87 -39.17 -1.60 -20.51
N GLU A 88 -39.61 -2.40 -21.48
CA GLU A 88 -39.21 -3.81 -21.58
C GLU A 88 -37.73 -3.95 -21.93
N SER A 89 -37.22 -3.13 -22.85
CA SER A 89 -35.79 -3.09 -23.16
C SER A 89 -34.94 -2.61 -22.00
N TRP A 90 -35.39 -1.63 -21.20
CA TRP A 90 -34.68 -1.23 -19.97
C TRP A 90 -34.56 -2.40 -18.99
N LYS A 91 -35.66 -3.13 -18.76
CA LYS A 91 -35.64 -4.36 -17.96
C LYS A 91 -34.61 -5.36 -18.48
N ASN A 92 -34.68 -5.68 -19.77
CA ASN A 92 -33.81 -6.65 -20.41
C ASN A 92 -32.34 -6.22 -20.33
N PHE A 93 -32.06 -4.92 -20.52
CA PHE A 93 -30.74 -4.35 -20.41
C PHE A 93 -30.11 -4.61 -19.04
N PHE A 94 -30.75 -4.19 -17.95
CA PHE A 94 -30.18 -4.35 -16.60
C PHE A 94 -30.07 -5.81 -16.15
N VAL A 95 -31.00 -6.68 -16.57
CA VAL A 95 -30.88 -8.13 -16.33
C VAL A 95 -29.67 -8.71 -17.07
N GLY A 96 -29.49 -8.34 -18.34
CA GLY A 96 -28.42 -8.80 -19.20
C GLY A 96 -27.03 -8.29 -18.82
N LEU A 97 -26.95 -7.09 -18.22
CA LEU A 97 -25.69 -6.48 -17.77
C LEU A 97 -24.93 -7.35 -16.76
N LYS A 98 -25.60 -8.25 -16.04
CA LYS A 98 -24.95 -9.22 -15.14
C LYS A 98 -23.93 -10.12 -15.84
N GLY A 99 -24.04 -10.30 -17.16
CA GLY A 99 -23.08 -11.03 -17.97
C GLY A 99 -21.74 -10.31 -18.17
N PHE A 100 -21.66 -8.99 -17.95
CA PHE A 100 -20.45 -8.18 -18.13
C PHE A 100 -19.68 -8.03 -16.81
N LYS A 101 -19.03 -9.12 -16.37
CA LYS A 101 -18.38 -9.24 -15.04
C LYS A 101 -17.27 -8.22 -14.75
N GLY A 102 -16.74 -7.54 -15.77
CA GLY A 102 -15.68 -6.53 -15.63
C GLY A 102 -16.19 -5.09 -15.59
N LEU A 103 -17.48 -4.85 -15.79
CA LEU A 103 -18.05 -3.52 -15.92
C LEU A 103 -18.00 -2.78 -14.57
N LYS A 104 -17.35 -1.62 -14.57
CA LYS A 104 -17.22 -0.73 -13.40
C LYS A 104 -17.98 0.58 -13.58
N ASP A 105 -18.09 1.06 -14.82
CA ASP A 105 -18.74 2.35 -15.10
C ASP A 105 -19.85 2.19 -16.14
N LEU A 106 -21.06 2.67 -15.81
CA LEU A 106 -22.22 2.66 -16.72
C LEU A 106 -22.78 4.06 -16.91
N HIS A 107 -22.63 4.59 -18.11
CA HIS A 107 -23.01 5.96 -18.46
C HIS A 107 -24.17 5.94 -19.46
N LEU A 108 -25.30 6.53 -19.06
CA LEU A 108 -26.57 6.58 -19.78
C LEU A 108 -27.09 8.03 -19.84
N GLU A 109 -26.18 9.00 -20.00
CA GLU A 109 -26.55 10.42 -20.04
C GLU A 109 -27.57 10.69 -21.16
N ASN A 110 -28.53 11.59 -20.92
CA ASN A 110 -29.58 11.99 -21.86
C ASN A 110 -30.46 10.84 -22.39
N SER A 111 -30.43 9.67 -21.75
CA SER A 111 -31.35 8.57 -22.06
C SER A 111 -32.80 8.91 -21.67
N ASN A 112 -33.76 8.15 -22.17
CA ASN A 112 -35.17 8.26 -21.74
C ASN A 112 -35.48 7.46 -20.46
N PHE A 113 -34.49 7.24 -19.59
CA PHE A 113 -34.68 6.45 -18.37
C PHE A 113 -35.71 7.12 -17.44
N ASP A 114 -36.82 6.42 -17.20
CA ASP A 114 -37.93 6.89 -16.38
C ASP A 114 -37.78 6.36 -14.95
N TYR A 115 -37.51 7.25 -13.99
CA TYR A 115 -37.34 6.87 -12.58
C TYR A 115 -38.61 6.28 -11.96
N SER A 116 -39.79 6.55 -12.51
CA SER A 116 -41.04 5.99 -12.03
C SER A 116 -41.18 4.53 -12.41
N ASN A 117 -40.82 4.19 -13.65
CA ASN A 117 -41.10 2.89 -14.26
C ASN A 117 -39.89 1.95 -14.32
N ASP A 118 -38.69 2.51 -14.49
CA ASP A 118 -37.47 1.76 -14.82
C ASP A 118 -36.47 1.66 -13.65
N LEU A 119 -36.62 2.50 -12.62
CA LEU A 119 -35.73 2.50 -11.43
C LEU A 119 -35.61 1.13 -10.79
N LYS A 120 -36.69 0.38 -10.68
CA LYS A 120 -36.68 -0.97 -10.09
C LYS A 120 -35.70 -1.91 -10.78
N TYR A 121 -35.52 -1.79 -12.10
CA TYR A 121 -34.62 -2.68 -12.86
C TYR A 121 -33.15 -2.34 -12.61
N LEU A 122 -32.82 -1.05 -12.61
CA LEU A 122 -31.50 -0.58 -12.19
C LEU A 122 -31.22 -0.95 -10.73
N GLY A 123 -32.22 -0.75 -9.86
CA GLY A 123 -32.17 -1.07 -8.45
C GLY A 123 -31.88 -2.54 -8.17
N GLU A 124 -32.61 -3.45 -8.81
CA GLU A 124 -32.36 -4.90 -8.73
C GLU A 124 -30.98 -5.30 -9.26
N TYR A 125 -30.51 -4.63 -10.32
CA TYR A 125 -29.14 -4.84 -10.80
C TYR A 125 -28.11 -4.41 -9.76
N ILE A 126 -28.24 -3.22 -9.19
CA ILE A 126 -27.35 -2.68 -8.12
C ILE A 126 -27.41 -3.55 -6.87
N ALA A 127 -28.59 -3.97 -6.43
CA ALA A 127 -28.80 -4.78 -5.23
C ALA A 127 -28.16 -6.17 -5.35
N GLY A 128 -28.03 -6.69 -6.57
CA GLY A 128 -27.25 -7.89 -6.89
C GLY A 128 -25.73 -7.74 -6.70
N ASN A 129 -25.28 -6.59 -6.19
CA ASN A 129 -23.89 -6.23 -5.91
C ASN A 129 -22.91 -6.43 -7.08
N PRO A 130 -23.19 -5.84 -8.26
CA PRO A 130 -22.31 -5.94 -9.41
C PRO A 130 -20.99 -5.23 -9.13
N THR A 131 -19.98 -5.45 -9.98
CA THR A 131 -18.69 -4.73 -9.93
C THR A 131 -18.81 -3.24 -10.26
N LEU A 132 -20.01 -2.77 -10.58
CA LEU A 132 -20.32 -1.38 -10.91
C LEU A 132 -19.96 -0.46 -9.73
N LYS A 133 -19.06 0.48 -10.00
CA LYS A 133 -18.61 1.55 -9.10
C LYS A 133 -19.33 2.86 -9.39
N GLU A 134 -19.56 3.19 -10.66
CA GLU A 134 -20.16 4.46 -11.04
C GLU A 134 -21.30 4.27 -12.04
N THR A 135 -22.37 5.06 -11.87
CA THR A 135 -23.37 5.24 -12.92
C THR A 135 -23.74 6.69 -13.13
N ASN A 136 -23.96 7.06 -14.39
CA ASN A 136 -24.39 8.39 -14.78
C ASN A 136 -25.73 8.33 -15.52
N LEU A 137 -26.75 8.96 -14.94
CA LEU A 137 -28.11 9.08 -15.47
C LEU A 137 -28.48 10.55 -15.73
N CYS A 138 -27.49 11.46 -15.77
CA CYS A 138 -27.75 12.88 -15.96
C CYS A 138 -28.49 13.14 -17.27
N SER A 139 -29.37 14.13 -17.26
CA SER A 139 -30.11 14.56 -18.44
C SER A 139 -30.21 16.08 -18.47
N ASP A 140 -29.90 16.66 -19.63
CA ASP A 140 -29.99 18.10 -19.86
C ASP A 140 -31.44 18.63 -19.73
N GLU A 141 -32.43 17.74 -19.83
CA GLU A 141 -33.86 18.06 -19.68
C GLU A 141 -34.34 18.04 -18.22
N LYS A 142 -33.50 17.59 -17.27
CA LYS A 142 -33.86 17.37 -15.86
C LYS A 142 -33.25 18.41 -14.90
N ILE A 143 -33.17 19.67 -15.33
CA ILE A 143 -32.70 20.79 -14.49
C ILE A 143 -33.57 20.92 -13.24
N GLY A 144 -32.95 20.90 -12.06
CA GLY A 144 -33.65 21.06 -10.78
C GLY A 144 -34.42 19.81 -10.34
N ASP A 145 -34.10 18.65 -10.89
CA ASP A 145 -34.72 17.38 -10.50
C ASP A 145 -34.25 16.93 -9.10
N THR A 146 -35.21 16.78 -8.19
CA THR A 146 -35.02 16.41 -6.78
C THR A 146 -35.53 15.01 -6.45
N THR A 147 -35.76 14.16 -7.46
CA THR A 147 -36.37 12.82 -7.34
C THR A 147 -35.71 11.93 -6.27
N PHE A 148 -34.39 12.02 -6.09
CA PHE A 148 -33.65 11.24 -5.09
C PHE A 148 -33.22 12.05 -3.85
N GLU A 149 -33.68 13.29 -3.71
CA GLU A 149 -33.42 14.12 -2.54
C GLU A 149 -34.29 13.68 -1.35
N SER A 150 -35.55 13.34 -1.62
CA SER A 150 -36.52 12.90 -0.61
C SER A 150 -37.65 12.03 -1.21
N GLY A 151 -38.53 11.50 -0.35
CA GLY A 151 -39.74 10.78 -0.79
C GLY A 151 -39.54 9.30 -1.13
N SER A 152 -40.51 8.74 -1.86
CA SER A 152 -40.60 7.29 -2.11
C SER A 152 -39.49 6.78 -3.03
N LYS A 153 -39.07 7.56 -4.03
CA LYS A 153 -38.01 7.18 -4.97
C LYS A 153 -36.62 7.21 -4.36
N ALA A 154 -36.32 8.21 -3.53
CA ALA A 154 -35.11 8.19 -2.70
C ALA A 154 -35.09 6.97 -1.77
N SER A 155 -36.23 6.63 -1.16
CA SER A 155 -36.35 5.47 -0.27
C SER A 155 -36.20 4.13 -1.01
N GLU A 156 -36.78 4.04 -2.21
CA GLU A 156 -36.68 2.88 -3.11
C GLU A 156 -35.21 2.65 -3.52
N LEU A 157 -34.52 3.68 -4.02
CA LEU A 157 -33.09 3.59 -4.36
C LEU A 157 -32.23 3.22 -3.15
N LEU A 158 -32.48 3.83 -1.99
CA LEU A 158 -31.76 3.50 -0.77
C LEU A 158 -31.92 2.03 -0.39
N SER A 159 -33.12 1.45 -0.53
CA SER A 159 -33.37 0.04 -0.22
C SER A 159 -32.51 -0.91 -1.07
N TYR A 160 -32.30 -0.59 -2.35
CA TYR A 160 -31.42 -1.35 -3.22
C TYR A 160 -29.94 -1.16 -2.87
N LEU A 161 -29.57 0.04 -2.42
CA LEU A 161 -28.20 0.32 -2.00
C LEU A 161 -27.82 -0.37 -0.69
N GLN A 162 -28.78 -0.71 0.18
CA GLN A 162 -28.49 -1.36 1.47
C GLN A 162 -27.66 -2.64 1.32
N THR A 163 -27.93 -3.46 0.30
CA THR A 163 -27.19 -4.70 0.01
C THR A 163 -25.99 -4.49 -0.91
N ASN A 164 -25.86 -3.31 -1.53
CA ASN A 164 -24.76 -2.99 -2.42
C ASN A 164 -23.52 -2.50 -1.64
N THR A 165 -22.35 -3.05 -1.96
CA THR A 165 -21.06 -2.66 -1.34
C THR A 165 -20.08 -2.08 -2.34
N ASN A 166 -20.46 -1.98 -3.62
CA ASN A 166 -19.56 -1.62 -4.71
C ASN A 166 -19.79 -0.22 -5.25
N LEU A 167 -21.04 0.20 -5.40
CA LEU A 167 -21.38 1.47 -6.03
C LEU A 167 -20.96 2.62 -5.12
N ILE A 168 -20.16 3.53 -5.66
CA ILE A 168 -19.60 4.69 -4.97
C ILE A 168 -20.16 6.00 -5.50
N SER A 169 -20.77 6.00 -6.69
CA SER A 169 -21.28 7.22 -7.33
C SER A 169 -22.51 6.94 -8.19
N ILE A 170 -23.54 7.76 -8.00
CA ILE A 170 -24.70 7.88 -8.88
C ILE A 170 -24.82 9.36 -9.23
N LYS A 171 -24.67 9.70 -10.51
CA LYS A 171 -24.98 11.03 -11.03
C LYS A 171 -26.37 11.01 -11.65
N TYR A 172 -27.19 12.03 -11.34
CA TYR A 172 -28.55 12.14 -11.84
C TYR A 172 -29.00 13.60 -11.91
N GLY A 173 -30.09 13.88 -12.62
CA GLY A 173 -30.57 15.25 -12.84
C GLY A 173 -29.72 15.98 -13.87
N HIS A 174 -29.62 17.30 -13.81
CA HIS A 174 -28.77 18.04 -14.74
C HIS A 174 -27.31 18.06 -14.29
N PRO A 175 -26.30 17.96 -15.20
CA PRO A 175 -24.88 18.02 -14.82
C PRO A 175 -24.46 19.26 -14.00
N PHE A 176 -25.17 20.38 -14.16
CA PHE A 176 -24.96 21.62 -13.38
C PHE A 176 -25.52 21.57 -11.96
N ASP A 177 -26.48 20.69 -11.65
CA ASP A 177 -27.13 20.66 -10.33
C ASP A 177 -26.14 20.26 -9.23
N ASP A 178 -25.11 19.47 -9.56
CA ASP A 178 -24.05 19.06 -8.64
C ASP A 178 -23.01 20.17 -8.33
N ILE A 179 -23.13 21.38 -8.90
CA ILE A 179 -22.21 22.50 -8.62
C ILE A 179 -22.49 23.17 -7.26
N LEU A 180 -23.75 23.21 -6.82
CA LEU A 180 -24.16 23.94 -5.60
C LEU A 180 -24.43 23.02 -4.41
N SER A 181 -25.10 21.88 -4.64
CA SER A 181 -25.33 20.85 -3.64
C SER A 181 -25.88 19.60 -4.33
N THR A 182 -25.36 18.43 -3.98
CA THR A 182 -25.84 17.16 -4.58
C THR A 182 -27.32 16.92 -4.25
N ASN A 183 -28.10 16.55 -5.27
CA ASN A 183 -29.54 16.27 -5.15
C ASN A 183 -29.83 14.90 -4.51
N LEU A 184 -28.84 14.16 -4.00
CA LEU A 184 -29.09 12.89 -3.30
C LEU A 184 -29.50 13.13 -1.84
N SER A 185 -30.39 12.29 -1.30
CA SER A 185 -30.67 12.28 0.14
C SER A 185 -29.39 11.97 0.94
N ASN A 186 -29.30 12.49 2.17
CA ASN A 186 -28.14 12.25 3.05
C ASN A 186 -27.88 10.76 3.32
N ALA A 187 -28.94 9.96 3.41
CA ALA A 187 -28.81 8.52 3.65
C ALA A 187 -28.17 7.79 2.45
N ILE A 188 -28.52 8.19 1.21
CA ILE A 188 -27.88 7.65 0.01
C ILE A 188 -26.41 8.06 -0.04
N LYS A 189 -26.11 9.34 0.22
CA LYS A 189 -24.72 9.86 0.26
C LYS A 189 -23.86 9.07 1.24
N GLN A 190 -24.32 8.93 2.48
CA GLN A 190 -23.60 8.17 3.51
C GLN A 190 -23.31 6.72 3.08
N LYS A 191 -24.24 6.09 2.37
CA LYS A 191 -24.04 4.72 1.87
C LYS A 191 -22.99 4.67 0.74
N LEU A 192 -23.04 5.60 -0.21
CA LEU A 192 -22.05 5.71 -1.28
C LEU A 192 -20.66 6.06 -0.75
N ASP A 193 -20.57 6.99 0.21
CA ASP A 193 -19.32 7.37 0.89
C ASP A 193 -18.72 6.19 1.65
N ALA A 194 -19.54 5.40 2.35
CA ALA A 194 -19.08 4.18 3.02
C ALA A 194 -18.48 3.17 2.02
N ASN A 195 -19.13 2.97 0.87
CA ASN A 195 -18.60 2.11 -0.19
C ASN A 195 -17.30 2.69 -0.81
N ALA A 196 -17.21 4.02 -0.95
CA ALA A 196 -16.01 4.70 -1.45
C ALA A 196 -14.82 4.52 -0.51
N LEU A 197 -15.04 4.61 0.81
CA LEU A 197 -14.02 4.34 1.82
C LEU A 197 -13.51 2.89 1.75
N VAL A 198 -14.41 1.92 1.57
CA VAL A 198 -14.04 0.51 1.38
C VAL A 198 -13.20 0.36 0.12
N SER A 199 -13.62 0.91 -1.01
CA SER A 199 -12.88 0.83 -2.27
C SER A 199 -11.51 1.51 -2.21
N LEU A 200 -11.39 2.63 -1.48
CA LEU A 200 -10.12 3.30 -1.24
C LEU A 200 -9.20 2.43 -0.38
N ASN A 201 -9.75 1.76 0.64
CA ASN A 201 -8.99 0.85 1.49
C ASN A 201 -8.49 -0.36 0.68
N GLU A 202 -9.32 -0.98 -0.15
CA GLU A 202 -8.92 -2.06 -1.07
C GLU A 202 -7.76 -1.63 -1.97
N LYS A 203 -7.83 -0.41 -2.52
CA LYS A 203 -6.74 0.15 -3.34
C LYS A 203 -5.45 0.31 -2.54
N ARG A 204 -5.52 0.89 -1.34
CA ARG A 204 -4.36 1.06 -0.44
C ARG A 204 -3.74 -0.28 -0.07
N ILE A 205 -4.56 -1.28 0.26
CA ILE A 205 -4.10 -2.65 0.54
C ILE A 205 -3.34 -3.20 -0.67
N SER A 206 -3.93 -3.14 -1.87
CA SER A 206 -3.31 -3.63 -3.10
C SER A 206 -1.98 -2.92 -3.42
N GLU A 207 -1.93 -1.59 -3.27
CA GLU A 207 -0.72 -0.80 -3.47
C GLU A 207 0.37 -1.17 -2.45
N SER A 208 0.03 -1.29 -1.17
CA SER A 208 0.97 -1.71 -0.13
C SER A 208 1.47 -3.15 -0.34
N VAL A 209 0.61 -4.08 -0.74
CA VAL A 209 0.98 -5.46 -1.08
C VAL A 209 1.95 -5.48 -2.26
N SER A 210 1.63 -4.75 -3.33
CA SER A 210 2.48 -4.63 -4.53
C SER A 210 3.86 -4.06 -4.19
N LEU A 211 3.88 -2.98 -3.40
CA LEU A 211 5.08 -2.29 -2.97
C LEU A 211 5.96 -3.18 -2.09
N LEU A 212 5.38 -3.95 -1.15
CA LEU A 212 6.13 -4.85 -0.27
C LEU A 212 6.55 -6.17 -0.93
N LYS A 213 5.83 -6.63 -1.97
CA LYS A 213 6.27 -7.75 -2.82
C LYS A 213 7.39 -7.35 -3.80
N ASN A 214 7.63 -6.05 -3.99
CA ASN A 214 8.66 -5.55 -4.90
C ASN A 214 10.04 -5.50 -4.23
N ASP A 215 10.93 -6.44 -4.59
CA ASP A 215 12.29 -6.50 -4.06
C ASP A 215 13.12 -5.23 -4.35
N THR A 216 12.89 -4.56 -5.48
CA THR A 216 13.58 -3.29 -5.80
C THR A 216 13.20 -2.20 -4.80
N TYR A 217 11.92 -2.14 -4.39
CA TYR A 217 11.48 -1.20 -3.37
C TYR A 217 12.18 -1.50 -2.02
N LEU A 218 12.19 -2.76 -1.58
CA LEU A 218 12.81 -3.15 -0.31
C LEU A 218 14.33 -2.88 -0.30
N LEU A 219 15.02 -3.10 -1.42
CA LEU A 219 16.44 -2.76 -1.57
C LEU A 219 16.68 -1.25 -1.48
N LYS A 220 15.85 -0.43 -2.13
CA LYS A 220 15.95 1.04 -2.06
C LYS A 220 15.68 1.56 -0.64
N LEU A 221 14.64 1.05 0.02
CA LEU A 221 14.32 1.41 1.41
C LEU A 221 15.51 1.10 2.33
N ARG A 222 16.07 -0.10 2.18
CA ARG A 222 17.25 -0.52 2.92
C ARG A 222 18.44 0.40 2.69
N GLY A 223 18.75 0.73 1.44
CA GLY A 223 19.85 1.64 1.10
C GLY A 223 19.69 3.02 1.73
N LYS A 224 18.47 3.57 1.73
CA LYS A 224 18.15 4.83 2.44
C LYS A 224 18.38 4.73 3.94
N LEU A 225 17.88 3.66 4.58
CA LEU A 225 18.04 3.45 6.01
C LEU A 225 19.52 3.32 6.40
N GLU A 226 20.33 2.59 5.61
CA GLU A 226 21.79 2.51 5.82
C GLU A 226 22.44 3.89 5.72
N GLN A 227 22.11 4.66 4.68
CA GLN A 227 22.63 6.01 4.50
C GLN A 227 22.30 6.93 5.67
N PHE A 228 21.05 6.91 6.15
CA PHE A 228 20.62 7.75 7.27
C PHE A 228 21.22 7.31 8.60
N VAL A 229 21.42 6.00 8.83
CA VAL A 229 22.17 5.49 9.99
C VAL A 229 23.61 6.01 9.95
N ILE A 230 24.29 5.92 8.81
CA ILE A 230 25.67 6.41 8.66
C ILE A 230 25.72 7.91 8.95
N ALA A 231 24.85 8.70 8.33
CA ALA A 231 24.78 10.14 8.59
C ALA A 231 24.55 10.45 10.07
N SER A 232 23.68 9.68 10.75
CA SER A 232 23.41 9.85 12.18
C SER A 232 24.63 9.54 13.07
N ILE A 233 25.44 8.55 12.68
CA ILE A 233 26.72 8.25 13.36
C ILE A 233 27.70 9.41 13.15
N GLU A 234 27.76 9.98 11.94
CA GLU A 234 28.62 11.12 11.65
C GLU A 234 28.20 12.35 12.46
N ASP A 235 26.91 12.68 12.51
CA ASP A 235 26.39 13.76 13.36
C ASP A 235 26.72 13.52 14.84
N SER A 236 26.57 12.29 15.32
CA SER A 236 26.85 11.94 16.72
C SER A 236 28.33 12.11 17.09
N LEU A 237 29.25 11.93 16.14
CA LEU A 237 30.68 12.15 16.32
C LEU A 237 31.08 13.63 16.30
N LEU A 238 30.24 14.53 15.77
CA LEU A 238 30.50 15.96 15.78
C LEU A 238 30.10 16.63 17.10
N LYS A 239 29.26 15.97 17.91
CA LYS A 239 28.82 16.48 19.21
C LYS A 239 29.98 16.70 20.18
N GLY A 240 30.06 17.88 20.78
CA GLY A 240 31.13 18.28 21.70
C GLY A 240 32.41 18.71 20.99
N THR A 241 32.39 18.82 19.66
CA THR A 241 33.52 19.33 18.86
C THR A 241 33.23 20.75 18.36
N GLU A 242 34.25 21.45 17.88
CA GLU A 242 34.10 22.75 17.21
C GLU A 242 33.16 22.71 15.98
N ASN A 243 32.89 21.51 15.46
CA ASN A 243 32.08 21.27 14.27
C ASN A 243 30.62 20.89 14.59
N GLU A 244 30.19 20.93 15.85
CA GLU A 244 28.81 20.58 16.24
C GLU A 244 27.75 21.45 15.54
N SER A 245 28.08 22.70 15.21
CA SER A 245 27.21 23.61 14.44
C SER A 245 26.91 23.17 13.01
N LYS A 246 27.64 22.17 12.49
CA LYS A 246 27.39 21.58 11.15
C LYS A 246 26.27 20.55 11.15
N ILE A 247 25.77 20.13 12.32
CA ILE A 247 24.65 19.19 12.41
C ILE A 247 23.37 19.91 12.00
N GLU A 248 22.72 19.42 10.94
CA GLU A 248 21.43 19.95 10.51
C GLU A 248 20.32 19.46 11.45
N LEU A 249 19.65 20.40 12.11
CA LEU A 249 18.58 20.13 13.06
C LEU A 249 17.22 20.48 12.48
N ASP A 250 16.20 19.73 12.87
CA ASP A 250 14.82 20.07 12.58
C ASP A 250 14.27 21.12 13.56
N VAL A 251 12.99 21.50 13.36
CA VAL A 251 12.31 22.53 14.18
C VAL A 251 12.22 22.18 15.67
N TYR A 252 12.45 20.92 16.06
CA TYR A 252 12.45 20.45 17.44
C TYR A 252 13.87 20.19 17.97
N GLY A 253 14.91 20.54 17.20
CA GLY A 253 16.30 20.32 17.59
C GLY A 253 16.79 18.88 17.39
N LEU A 254 16.07 18.05 16.63
CA LEU A 254 16.51 16.68 16.32
C LEU A 254 17.37 16.68 15.04
N PRO A 255 18.51 15.97 15.00
CA PRO A 255 19.26 15.79 13.76
C PRO A 255 18.39 15.25 12.62
N MET A 256 18.46 15.89 11.46
CA MET A 256 17.69 15.51 10.27
C MET A 256 17.96 14.07 9.83
N SER A 257 19.18 13.58 10.02
CA SER A 257 19.58 12.18 9.79
C SER A 257 18.72 11.20 10.59
N ILE A 258 18.54 11.43 11.89
CA ILE A 258 17.74 10.60 12.80
C ILE A 258 16.25 10.68 12.43
N LYS A 259 15.76 11.88 12.13
CA LYS A 259 14.38 12.11 11.68
C LYS A 259 14.06 11.30 10.43
N ASN A 260 14.97 11.27 9.46
CA ASN A 260 14.78 10.55 8.21
C ASN A 260 14.72 9.03 8.40
N ILE A 261 15.47 8.47 9.35
CA ILE A 261 15.32 7.04 9.74
C ILE A 261 13.89 6.78 10.22
N ASN A 262 13.38 7.60 11.14
CA ASN A 262 12.05 7.42 11.71
C ASN A 262 10.94 7.54 10.64
N ILE A 263 11.06 8.50 9.71
CA ILE A 263 10.10 8.67 8.61
C ILE A 263 10.02 7.42 7.73
N GLU A 264 11.15 6.85 7.32
CA GLU A 264 11.15 5.67 6.46
C GLU A 264 10.67 4.41 7.21
N LEU A 265 10.97 4.28 8.51
CA LEU A 265 10.44 3.21 9.35
C LEU A 265 8.92 3.31 9.55
N ALA A 266 8.38 4.52 9.77
CA ALA A 266 6.96 4.76 9.89
C ALA A 266 6.21 4.40 8.60
N LYS A 267 6.75 4.79 7.43
CA LYS A 267 6.20 4.40 6.12
C LYS A 267 6.20 2.89 5.93
N LEU A 268 7.27 2.20 6.33
CA LEU A 268 7.32 0.74 6.26
C LEU A 268 6.25 0.11 7.14
N GLN A 269 6.09 0.60 8.37
CA GLN A 269 5.09 0.10 9.31
C GLN A 269 3.66 0.33 8.80
N GLU A 270 3.36 1.50 8.26
CA GLU A 270 2.04 1.82 7.68
C GLU A 270 1.72 0.88 6.51
N ASN A 271 2.62 0.75 5.55
CA ASN A 271 2.44 -0.15 4.41
C ASN A 271 2.30 -1.61 4.86
N PHE A 272 3.10 -2.02 5.85
CA PHE A 272 3.01 -3.38 6.39
C PHE A 272 1.67 -3.61 7.06
N HIS A 273 1.19 -2.68 7.88
CA HIS A 273 -0.11 -2.77 8.54
C HIS A 273 -1.27 -2.83 7.52
N MET A 274 -1.22 -2.02 6.47
CA MET A 274 -2.22 -2.06 5.38
C MET A 274 -2.16 -3.40 4.64
N ALA A 275 -0.98 -3.84 4.22
CA ALA A 275 -0.82 -5.10 3.47
C ALA A 275 -1.25 -6.34 4.27
N MET A 276 -1.15 -6.32 5.60
CA MET A 276 -1.60 -7.43 6.46
C MET A 276 -3.12 -7.64 6.44
N GLN A 277 -3.91 -6.71 5.89
CA GLN A 277 -5.34 -6.90 5.65
C GLN A 277 -5.63 -7.81 4.43
N ASP A 278 -4.64 -8.02 3.55
CA ASP A 278 -4.73 -8.97 2.44
C ASP A 278 -4.43 -10.40 2.91
N GLU A 279 -5.36 -11.32 2.65
CA GLU A 279 -5.30 -12.68 3.21
C GLU A 279 -4.09 -13.46 2.67
N ASP A 280 -3.80 -13.33 1.37
CA ASP A 280 -2.68 -14.00 0.72
C ASP A 280 -1.34 -13.45 1.19
N PHE A 281 -1.23 -12.12 1.30
CA PHE A 281 -0.04 -11.48 1.84
C PHE A 281 0.21 -11.88 3.28
N SER A 282 -0.84 -11.92 4.12
CA SER A 282 -0.75 -12.22 5.57
C SER A 282 -0.29 -13.64 5.92
N LYS A 283 -0.34 -14.56 4.95
CA LYS A 283 0.15 -15.95 5.06
C LYS A 283 1.48 -16.16 4.31
N GLY A 284 2.01 -15.11 3.70
CA GLY A 284 3.23 -15.17 2.87
C GLY A 284 4.51 -15.33 3.68
N SER A 285 5.46 -16.09 3.14
CA SER A 285 6.77 -16.34 3.76
C SER A 285 7.68 -15.10 3.86
N GLN A 286 7.36 -14.02 3.15
CA GLN A 286 8.11 -12.76 3.12
C GLN A 286 7.84 -11.84 4.33
N ILE A 287 6.80 -12.12 5.12
CA ILE A 287 6.38 -11.29 6.26
C ILE A 287 7.50 -11.13 7.27
N ASP A 288 8.12 -12.25 7.68
CA ASP A 288 9.17 -12.23 8.70
C ASP A 288 10.41 -11.48 8.21
N ARG A 289 10.73 -11.57 6.92
CA ARG A 289 11.83 -10.78 6.31
C ARG A 289 11.56 -9.28 6.46
N ILE A 290 10.35 -8.82 6.10
CA ILE A 290 9.98 -7.39 6.19
C ILE A 290 9.94 -6.94 7.66
N LYS A 291 9.35 -7.74 8.54
CA LYS A 291 9.27 -7.47 9.98
C LYS A 291 10.64 -7.38 10.63
N ASN A 292 11.55 -8.29 10.29
CA ASN A 292 12.91 -8.29 10.82
C ASN A 292 13.73 -7.13 10.26
N LEU A 293 13.49 -6.71 9.01
CA LEU A 293 14.12 -5.52 8.43
C LEU A 293 13.72 -4.27 9.24
N GLY A 294 12.43 -4.07 9.45
CA GLY A 294 11.91 -2.97 10.27
C GLY A 294 12.48 -2.99 11.68
N LYS A 295 12.47 -4.15 12.36
CA LYS A 295 13.01 -4.30 13.71
C LYS A 295 14.52 -4.03 13.80
N TYR A 296 15.28 -4.47 12.81
CA TYR A 296 16.73 -4.26 12.77
C TYR A 296 17.09 -2.77 12.70
N TYR A 297 16.49 -2.03 11.77
CA TYR A 297 16.75 -0.59 11.65
C TYR A 297 16.10 0.23 12.77
N TYR A 298 14.96 -0.20 13.30
CA TYR A 298 14.40 0.40 14.52
C TYR A 298 15.33 0.23 15.72
N SER A 299 15.96 -0.94 15.88
CA SER A 299 16.94 -1.15 16.96
C SER A 299 18.17 -0.27 16.79
N GLN A 300 18.66 -0.07 15.57
CA GLN A 300 19.75 0.89 15.30
C GLN A 300 19.34 2.34 15.58
N TYR A 301 18.13 2.73 15.19
CA TYR A 301 17.55 4.02 15.53
C TYR A 301 17.51 4.25 17.04
N CYS A 302 17.01 3.28 17.81
CA CYS A 302 17.01 3.33 19.27
C CYS A 302 18.43 3.43 19.85
N LEU A 303 19.40 2.70 19.28
CA LEU A 303 20.78 2.76 19.74
C LEU A 303 21.39 4.14 19.54
N ILE A 304 21.16 4.78 18.40
CA ILE A 304 21.58 6.16 18.15
C ILE A 304 20.93 7.11 19.18
N GLY A 305 19.66 6.90 19.51
CA GLY A 305 18.98 7.61 20.59
C GLY A 305 19.71 7.49 21.93
N VAL A 306 20.03 6.26 22.35
CA VAL A 306 20.75 6.01 23.61
C VAL A 306 22.16 6.60 23.58
N LEU A 307 22.87 6.57 22.45
CA LEU A 307 24.20 7.21 22.34
C LEU A 307 24.13 8.74 22.46
N ASN A 308 23.03 9.34 22.00
CA ASN A 308 22.76 10.76 22.20
C ASN A 308 22.46 11.09 23.66
N GLU A 309 21.67 10.26 24.34
CA GLU A 309 21.41 10.38 25.77
C GLU A 309 22.70 10.18 26.60
N MET A 310 23.56 9.23 26.21
CA MET A 310 24.87 9.03 26.82
C MET A 310 25.76 10.26 26.69
N TYR A 311 25.74 10.97 25.55
CA TYR A 311 26.46 12.23 25.41
C TYR A 311 25.92 13.31 26.37
N GLN A 312 24.60 13.44 26.53
CA GLN A 312 24.04 14.40 27.48
C GLN A 312 24.43 14.05 28.93
N GLN A 313 24.36 12.76 29.29
CA GLN A 313 24.79 12.29 30.60
C GLN A 313 26.29 12.52 30.84
N GLU A 314 27.13 12.36 29.81
CA GLU A 314 28.58 12.61 29.87
C GLU A 314 28.89 14.08 30.27
N LEU A 315 28.07 15.04 29.83
CA LEU A 315 28.27 16.47 30.16
C LEU A 315 28.07 16.75 31.65
N GLU A 316 27.15 16.03 32.29
CA GLU A 316 26.74 16.22 33.69
C GLU A 316 27.36 15.19 34.65
N ALA A 317 28.01 14.16 34.10
CA ALA A 317 28.59 13.06 34.86
C ALA A 317 29.74 13.51 35.77
N SER A 318 29.97 12.71 36.83
CA SER A 318 31.11 12.88 37.71
C SER A 318 32.44 12.76 36.95
N SER A 319 33.53 13.32 37.50
CA SER A 319 34.87 13.18 36.90
C SER A 319 35.32 11.71 36.77
N HIS A 320 34.73 10.81 37.55
CA HIS A 320 34.95 9.36 37.46
C HIS A 320 34.17 8.72 36.31
N ASP A 321 32.87 8.99 36.19
CA ASP A 321 32.00 8.33 35.19
C ASP A 321 32.15 8.93 33.78
N LYS A 322 32.47 10.22 33.69
CA LYS A 322 32.62 10.95 32.43
C LYS A 322 33.57 10.29 31.43
N PRO A 323 34.84 9.94 31.77
CA PRO A 323 35.73 9.27 30.82
C PRO A 323 35.22 7.89 30.40
N ILE A 324 34.49 7.17 31.26
CA ILE A 324 33.92 5.84 30.93
C ILE A 324 32.83 5.99 29.88
N LEU A 325 31.89 6.92 30.08
CA LEU A 325 30.81 7.20 29.13
C LEU A 325 31.35 7.72 27.80
N HIS A 326 32.33 8.63 27.86
CA HIS A 326 32.97 9.19 26.68
C HIS A 326 33.61 8.10 25.81
N ASN A 327 34.50 7.29 26.40
CA ASN A 327 35.21 6.24 25.67
C ASN A 327 34.24 5.21 25.09
N LEU A 328 33.25 4.76 25.89
CA LEU A 328 32.23 3.82 25.44
C LEU A 328 31.48 4.34 24.22
N ARG A 329 31.05 5.61 24.25
CA ARG A 329 30.33 6.26 23.15
C ARG A 329 31.22 6.44 21.92
N GLU A 330 32.40 7.04 22.10
CA GLU A 330 33.27 7.45 21.01
C GLU A 330 33.89 6.24 20.28
N ASP A 331 34.36 5.24 21.02
CA ASP A 331 34.92 4.01 20.45
C ASP A 331 33.88 3.26 19.64
N PHE A 332 32.65 3.18 20.15
CA PHE A 332 31.56 2.53 19.43
C PHE A 332 31.23 3.25 18.12
N LEU A 333 31.03 4.57 18.18
CA LEU A 333 30.71 5.37 17.00
C LEU A 333 31.81 5.29 15.94
N LYS A 334 33.09 5.37 16.35
CA LYS A 334 34.25 5.25 15.44
C LYS A 334 34.29 3.88 14.76
N ASN A 335 34.17 2.80 15.55
CA ASN A 335 34.22 1.45 15.03
C ASN A 335 33.01 1.12 14.14
N TRP A 336 31.82 1.58 14.53
CA TRP A 336 30.61 1.41 13.74
C TRP A 336 30.68 2.18 12.42
N LYS A 337 31.19 3.42 12.44
CA LYS A 337 31.45 4.22 11.22
C LYS A 337 32.43 3.52 10.29
N ALA A 338 33.52 2.98 10.83
CA ALA A 338 34.52 2.27 10.04
C ALA A 338 33.93 1.02 9.38
N ALA A 339 33.16 0.22 10.14
CA ALA A 339 32.47 -0.95 9.59
C ALA A 339 31.45 -0.55 8.51
N ALA A 340 30.63 0.47 8.75
CA ALA A 340 29.56 0.87 7.84
C ALA A 340 30.06 1.42 6.48
N LYS A 341 31.31 1.93 6.42
CA LYS A 341 31.96 2.43 5.19
C LYS A 341 32.51 1.35 4.27
N ILE A 342 32.50 0.08 4.69
CA ILE A 342 33.01 -1.02 3.86
C ILE A 342 32.06 -1.26 2.69
N GLU A 343 32.56 -1.12 1.45
CA GLU A 343 31.75 -1.30 0.22
C GLU A 343 31.32 -2.77 0.01
N ASP A 344 32.22 -3.71 0.33
CA ASP A 344 31.87 -5.13 0.32
C ASP A 344 30.85 -5.40 1.43
N ILE A 345 29.59 -5.56 1.02
CA ILE A 345 28.42 -5.77 1.90
C ILE A 345 28.67 -6.87 2.92
N ASN A 346 29.48 -7.83 2.54
CA ASN A 346 29.66 -9.11 3.16
C ASN A 346 30.67 -9.01 4.31
N LEU A 347 31.83 -8.41 4.03
CA LEU A 347 32.82 -7.97 5.01
C LEU A 347 32.26 -6.91 5.95
N ARG A 348 31.47 -5.96 5.42
CA ARG A 348 30.78 -4.93 6.22
C ARG A 348 29.95 -5.55 7.35
N ASN A 349 29.14 -6.56 7.05
CA ASN A 349 28.26 -7.16 8.06
C ASN A 349 29.04 -7.93 9.11
N GLN A 350 30.09 -8.65 8.69
CA GLN A 350 30.99 -9.30 9.64
C GLN A 350 31.58 -8.27 10.60
N LYS A 351 32.07 -7.14 10.08
CA LYS A 351 32.60 -6.06 10.90
C LYS A 351 31.54 -5.42 11.80
N ILE A 352 30.32 -5.21 11.33
CA ILE A 352 29.23 -4.70 12.18
C ILE A 352 28.94 -5.68 13.33
N ASN A 353 28.93 -7.00 13.08
CA ASN A 353 28.74 -7.99 14.14
C ASN A 353 29.88 -7.97 15.16
N GLU A 354 31.14 -7.96 14.70
CA GLU A 354 32.31 -7.84 15.56
C GLU A 354 32.24 -6.56 16.43
N VAL A 355 31.79 -5.44 15.84
CA VAL A 355 31.59 -4.17 16.55
C VAL A 355 30.47 -4.29 17.60
N VAL A 356 29.34 -4.91 17.27
CA VAL A 356 28.23 -5.11 18.23
C VAL A 356 28.63 -6.05 19.36
N GLU A 357 29.32 -7.16 19.08
CA GLU A 357 29.78 -8.11 20.09
C GLU A 357 30.82 -7.49 21.03
N SER A 358 31.80 -6.76 20.47
CA SER A 358 32.76 -5.99 21.25
C SER A 358 32.07 -4.96 22.15
N MET A 359 31.07 -4.25 21.60
CA MET A 359 30.34 -3.26 22.36
C MET A 359 29.49 -3.86 23.50
N LEU A 360 28.90 -5.04 23.29
CA LEU A 360 28.19 -5.76 24.35
C LEU A 360 29.12 -6.04 25.54
N GLN A 361 30.36 -6.46 25.26
CA GLN A 361 31.37 -6.71 26.30
C GLN A 361 31.77 -5.42 27.01
N ASN A 362 32.03 -4.35 26.26
CA ASN A 362 32.41 -3.04 26.81
C ASN A 362 31.30 -2.43 27.67
N CYS A 363 30.04 -2.54 27.26
CA CYS A 363 28.88 -2.16 28.08
C CYS A 363 28.82 -2.98 29.38
N GLY A 364 29.10 -4.28 29.31
CA GLY A 364 29.16 -5.16 30.49
C GLY A 364 30.22 -4.70 31.50
N HIS A 365 31.40 -4.34 31.02
CA HIS A 365 32.49 -3.83 31.85
C HIS A 365 32.19 -2.45 32.43
N ALA A 366 31.82 -1.47 31.58
CA ALA A 366 31.53 -0.10 31.97
C ALA A 366 30.41 -0.03 33.02
N LYS A 367 29.39 -0.89 32.92
CA LYS A 367 28.31 -1.01 33.92
C LYS A 367 28.83 -1.33 35.33
N GLY A 368 29.93 -2.07 35.45
CA GLY A 368 30.55 -2.40 36.73
C GLY A 368 31.45 -1.30 37.30
N GLU A 369 31.83 -0.33 36.47
CA GLU A 369 32.75 0.75 36.85
C GLU A 369 32.06 2.07 37.13
N VAL A 370 30.92 2.33 36.47
CA VAL A 370 30.13 3.54 36.73
C VAL A 370 29.48 3.50 38.11
N LYS A 371 29.55 4.62 38.81
CA LYS A 371 28.99 4.77 40.16
C LYS A 371 27.60 5.39 40.13
N ASP A 372 27.35 6.26 39.15
CA ASP A 372 26.08 6.92 38.97
C ASP A 372 24.99 5.95 38.45
N LYS A 373 23.80 6.03 39.05
CA LYS A 373 22.67 5.14 38.72
C LYS A 373 22.08 5.44 37.35
N ALA A 374 22.03 6.71 36.93
CA ALA A 374 21.49 7.09 35.63
C ALA A 374 22.41 6.59 34.50
N SER A 375 23.72 6.78 34.66
CA SER A 375 24.76 6.24 33.78
C SER A 375 24.68 4.71 33.67
N GLY A 376 24.54 4.02 34.81
CA GLY A 376 24.35 2.57 34.82
C GLY A 376 23.06 2.10 34.14
N ALA A 377 21.98 2.87 34.20
CA ALA A 377 20.73 2.56 33.49
C ALA A 377 20.85 2.75 31.98
N LEU A 378 21.51 3.82 31.53
CA LEU A 378 21.77 4.06 30.10
C LEU A 378 22.61 2.96 29.46
N ILE A 379 23.67 2.51 30.15
CA ILE A 379 24.51 1.39 29.69
C ILE A 379 23.70 0.09 29.59
N LYS A 380 22.78 -0.18 30.53
CA LYS A 380 21.86 -1.34 30.44
C LYS A 380 20.94 -1.25 29.23
N ASN A 381 20.40 -0.08 28.94
CA ASN A 381 19.54 0.14 27.77
C ASN A 381 20.31 -0.10 26.47
N ALA A 382 21.54 0.42 26.36
CA ALA A 382 22.43 0.16 25.22
C ALA A 382 22.66 -1.35 25.03
N LEU A 383 22.95 -2.08 26.11
CA LEU A 383 23.18 -3.53 26.09
C LEU A 383 21.95 -4.30 25.55
N LEU A 384 20.75 -3.96 26.02
CA LEU A 384 19.50 -4.58 25.56
C LEU A 384 19.26 -4.33 24.06
N ILE A 385 19.48 -3.09 23.60
CA ILE A 385 19.30 -2.73 22.20
C ILE A 385 20.33 -3.44 21.30
N LEU A 386 21.59 -3.49 21.72
CA LEU A 386 22.66 -4.20 20.99
C LEU A 386 22.36 -5.70 20.84
N SER A 387 21.80 -6.32 21.87
CA SER A 387 21.36 -7.71 21.84
C SER A 387 20.22 -7.93 20.83
N ALA A 388 19.29 -6.97 20.73
CA ALA A 388 18.22 -6.99 19.73
C ALA A 388 18.77 -6.83 18.30
N ILE A 389 19.72 -5.91 18.08
CA ILE A 389 20.40 -5.72 16.78
C ILE A 389 21.04 -7.04 16.32
N LEU A 390 21.78 -7.71 17.20
CA LEU A 390 22.42 -8.99 16.91
C LEU A 390 21.39 -10.05 16.50
N THR A 391 20.32 -10.19 17.28
CA THR A 391 19.26 -11.20 17.05
C THR A 391 18.54 -10.99 15.71
N PHE A 392 18.14 -9.76 15.40
CA PHE A 392 17.44 -9.44 14.15
C PHE A 392 18.37 -9.49 12.94
N GLY A 393 19.63 -9.10 13.11
CA GLY A 393 20.66 -9.23 12.07
C GLY A 393 20.85 -10.69 11.64
N ILE A 394 20.99 -11.61 12.60
CA ILE A 394 21.10 -13.05 12.33
C ILE A 394 19.86 -13.57 11.60
N SER A 395 18.67 -13.20 12.08
CA SER A 395 17.40 -13.65 11.49
C SER A 395 17.29 -13.24 10.02
N LEU A 396 17.64 -12.00 9.68
CA LEU A 396 17.66 -11.52 8.31
C LEU A 396 18.65 -12.29 7.42
N GLY A 397 19.81 -12.68 7.96
CA GLY A 397 20.79 -13.46 7.23
C GLY A 397 20.36 -14.86 6.87
N ILE A 398 19.63 -15.53 7.76
CA ILE A 398 19.07 -16.86 7.49
C ILE A 398 18.08 -16.81 6.32
N TYR A 399 17.20 -15.78 6.25
CA TYR A 399 16.24 -15.65 5.15
C TYR A 399 16.90 -15.47 3.78
N ALA A 400 18.00 -14.70 3.71
CA ALA A 400 18.71 -14.47 2.46
C ALA A 400 19.38 -15.74 1.90
N ALA A 401 19.84 -16.65 2.78
CA ALA A 401 20.49 -17.89 2.39
C ALA A 401 19.50 -18.97 1.87
N VAL A 402 18.22 -18.90 2.24
CA VAL A 402 17.21 -19.96 2.00
C VAL A 402 16.37 -19.77 0.73
N THR A 403 16.31 -18.58 0.13
CA THR A 403 15.47 -18.33 -1.07
C THR A 403 16.15 -18.78 -2.37
N LYS A 404 15.45 -19.56 -3.23
CA LYS A 404 15.97 -20.18 -4.48
C LYS A 404 16.52 -19.19 -5.53
N GLN A 405 16.10 -17.93 -5.51
CA GLN A 405 16.57 -16.88 -6.44
C GLN A 405 17.98 -16.38 -6.09
N SER A 406 18.45 -16.61 -4.86
CA SER A 406 19.82 -16.29 -4.39
C SER A 406 20.94 -17.10 -5.07
N ARG A 407 20.61 -18.13 -5.85
CA ARG A 407 21.59 -18.87 -6.66
C ARG A 407 21.93 -18.20 -8.00
N ALA A 408 21.06 -17.33 -8.52
CA ALA A 408 21.25 -16.69 -9.83
C ALA A 408 21.63 -15.20 -9.73
N GLU A 409 21.15 -14.49 -8.71
CA GLU A 409 21.44 -13.06 -8.51
C GLU A 409 22.28 -12.88 -7.23
N ARG A 410 23.61 -12.96 -7.39
CA ARG A 410 24.56 -12.65 -6.32
C ARG A 410 24.50 -11.15 -6.02
N GLY A 411 23.72 -10.82 -5.01
CA GLY A 411 23.57 -9.48 -4.45
C GLY A 411 22.63 -9.52 -3.25
N SER A 412 22.98 -10.29 -2.22
CA SER A 412 22.18 -10.30 -0.98
C SER A 412 23.03 -10.63 0.25
N PHE A 413 22.70 -9.88 1.29
CA PHE A 413 23.09 -9.94 2.69
C PHE A 413 23.32 -11.37 3.19
N PHE A 414 24.47 -11.60 3.81
CA PHE A 414 24.84 -12.79 4.59
C PHE A 414 25.17 -14.06 3.80
N PHE A 415 26.45 -14.40 3.90
CA PHE A 415 27.03 -15.61 3.36
C PHE A 415 26.48 -16.89 3.99
N LYS A 416 26.40 -17.88 3.11
CA LYS A 416 26.48 -19.32 3.38
C LYS A 416 27.44 -19.65 4.53
N ASP A 417 26.91 -20.32 5.54
CA ASP A 417 27.40 -21.64 5.95
C ASP A 417 26.27 -22.40 6.64
N THR A 418 25.74 -23.39 5.95
CA THR A 418 24.64 -24.27 6.38
C THR A 418 25.05 -25.24 7.51
N GLU A 419 26.27 -25.15 8.04
CA GLU A 419 26.81 -26.11 9.01
C GLU A 419 27.04 -25.53 10.41
N LEU A 420 26.83 -24.22 10.65
CA LEU A 420 27.13 -23.58 11.95
C LEU A 420 25.92 -23.03 12.73
N SER A 421 24.69 -23.12 12.20
CA SER A 421 23.56 -22.32 12.72
C SER A 421 22.75 -22.95 13.87
N GLY A 422 22.75 -24.27 14.06
CA GLY A 422 22.00 -24.87 15.18
C GLY A 422 22.58 -24.48 16.54
N ASN A 423 23.84 -24.82 16.76
CA ASN A 423 24.50 -24.62 18.06
C ASN A 423 24.70 -23.14 18.40
N LYS A 424 24.95 -22.26 17.42
CA LYS A 424 25.10 -20.81 17.68
C LYS A 424 23.78 -20.12 17.97
N ILE A 425 22.67 -20.54 17.35
CA ILE A 425 21.33 -20.01 17.69
C ILE A 425 20.94 -20.44 19.10
N ASP A 426 21.20 -21.69 19.47
CA ASP A 426 20.95 -22.17 20.83
C ASP A 426 21.88 -21.52 21.85
N GLU A 427 23.12 -21.23 21.50
CA GLU A 427 24.05 -20.47 22.35
C GLU A 427 23.61 -19.01 22.54
N VAL A 428 23.12 -18.34 21.48
CA VAL A 428 22.57 -16.98 21.59
C VAL A 428 21.26 -16.95 22.35
N LYS A 429 20.35 -17.91 22.13
CA LYS A 429 19.14 -18.08 22.94
C LYS A 429 19.49 -18.27 24.41
N LYS A 430 20.46 -19.14 24.71
CA LYS A 430 20.92 -19.39 26.07
C LYS A 430 21.57 -18.16 26.70
N LYS A 431 22.40 -17.41 25.96
CA LYS A 431 22.95 -16.13 26.44
C LYS A 431 21.86 -15.08 26.71
N LEU A 432 20.82 -15.02 25.88
CA LEU A 432 19.66 -14.14 26.11
C LEU A 432 18.82 -14.58 27.32
N GLU A 433 18.62 -15.89 27.50
CA GLU A 433 17.96 -16.47 28.67
C GLU A 433 18.76 -16.24 29.95
N ASP A 434 20.09 -16.37 29.90
CA ASP A 434 21.00 -16.10 31.02
C ASP A 434 20.94 -14.62 31.43
N VAL A 435 20.96 -13.70 30.45
CA VAL A 435 20.80 -12.25 30.69
C VAL A 435 19.41 -11.94 31.27
N GLN A 436 18.33 -12.51 30.74
CA GLN A 436 16.98 -12.34 31.30
C GLN A 436 16.87 -12.90 32.72
N THR A 437 17.54 -14.02 32.99
CA THR A 437 17.52 -14.68 34.30
C THR A 437 18.30 -13.89 35.33
N GLU A 438 19.45 -13.32 34.97
CA GLU A 438 20.16 -12.37 35.82
C GLU A 438 19.31 -11.13 36.12
N VAL A 439 18.70 -10.51 35.11
CA VAL A 439 17.84 -9.33 35.29
C VAL A 439 16.67 -9.62 36.25
N LYS A 440 16.03 -10.80 36.13
CA LYS A 440 14.95 -11.21 37.04
C LYS A 440 15.42 -11.49 38.47
N LYS A 441 16.60 -12.07 38.66
CA LYS A 441 17.18 -12.28 40.01
C LYS A 441 17.44 -10.96 40.74
N TYR A 442 17.85 -9.91 40.01
CA TYR A 442 18.07 -8.58 40.60
C TYR A 442 16.76 -7.82 40.88
N GLN A 443 15.68 -8.08 40.14
CA GLN A 443 14.35 -7.51 40.42
C GLN A 443 13.68 -8.13 41.65
N ASN A 444 13.96 -9.41 41.95
CA ASN A 444 13.37 -10.10 43.10
C ASN A 444 14.20 -9.97 44.40
N ASN A 445 15.34 -9.28 44.36
CA ASN A 445 16.19 -8.97 45.51
C ASN A 445 16.15 -7.47 45.90
N GLN A 446 15.16 -6.73 45.39
CA GLN A 446 14.70 -5.44 45.92
C GLN A 446 13.45 -5.70 46.76
#